data_AF-A0A0P0WL29-F1
#
_entry.id   AF-A0A0P0WL29-F1
#
_cell.length_a   1.000
_cell.length_b   1.000
_cell.length_c   1.000
_cell.angle_alpha   90.00
_cell.angle_beta   90.00
_cell.angle_gamma   90.00
#
_symmetry.space_group_name_H-M   'P 1'
#
loop_
_entity.id
_entity.type
_entity.pdbx_description
1 polymer ?
#
loop_
_entity_poly.entity_id
_entity_poly.type
_entity_poly.pdbx_seq_one_letter_code
_entity_poly.pdbx_strand_id
1 'polypeptide(L)'
;MSPTATPSPAPAAVAAAPKPPPSGTGAKRSLMSSLMEATALLRSSSFKEDSYVASALPASDLRALADLRALLSTHPDPISIWGVPLNPAPPQGGEGAPAPAAAADERADVVLLKFLRARDFRVRDAHAMLLRCAAWRAEFRADAVLDEDLGFKDLEGVVAYMHGWDREGHPVTDLKDMPKRELRAASNQILSLFQDNYPEMVARKVFINVPWYFSVLFSMISPFLTERTKSKFVIAREGNVAETLFKFIRPELVPVQYGGLSRAGDLENGPPKPASEFTIKGGEKVFLEIDGIEVLHFLLLIIIFPHWELRF
;
A
#
# COMPACT_ATOMS: atom_id res chain seq x y z
N MET A 1 -42.11 -59.23 20.28
CA MET A 1 -42.20 -60.00 19.02
C MET A 1 -41.83 -59.05 17.87
N SER A 2 -41.07 -59.55 16.89
CA SER A 2 -40.37 -58.73 15.88
C SER A 2 -41.25 -58.47 14.62
N PRO A 3 -40.75 -57.91 13.49
CA PRO A 3 -41.22 -56.62 12.97
C PRO A 3 -41.74 -56.69 11.52
N THR A 4 -42.04 -55.56 10.86
CA THR A 4 -42.00 -55.38 9.39
C THR A 4 -41.91 -53.88 9.04
N ALA A 5 -41.34 -53.55 7.87
CA ALA A 5 -40.77 -52.24 7.52
C ALA A 5 -41.59 -51.36 6.53
N THR A 6 -41.10 -50.13 6.35
CA THR A 6 -41.60 -48.97 5.56
C THR A 6 -41.62 -49.18 4.03
N PRO A 7 -42.32 -48.29 3.29
CA PRO A 7 -41.61 -47.52 2.26
C PRO A 7 -42.00 -46.03 2.18
N SER A 8 -41.18 -45.22 1.48
CA SER A 8 -41.29 -43.75 1.36
C SER A 8 -41.50 -43.28 -0.09
N PRO A 9 -42.28 -42.22 -0.37
CA PRO A 9 -42.41 -41.62 -1.71
C PRO A 9 -41.59 -40.31 -1.92
N ALA A 10 -41.34 -39.97 -3.19
CA ALA A 10 -40.42 -38.93 -3.66
C ALA A 10 -41.05 -37.50 -3.80
N PRO A 11 -40.26 -36.41 -3.93
CA PRO A 11 -40.74 -35.03 -3.89
C PRO A 11 -41.16 -34.44 -5.25
N ALA A 12 -41.99 -33.39 -5.21
CA ALA A 12 -42.52 -32.68 -6.39
C ALA A 12 -41.69 -31.42 -6.77
N ALA A 13 -41.74 -31.02 -8.05
CA ALA A 13 -40.91 -29.95 -8.63
C ALA A 13 -41.72 -28.81 -9.28
N VAL A 14 -41.35 -27.56 -8.98
CA VAL A 14 -41.84 -26.28 -9.55
C VAL A 14 -40.73 -25.23 -9.31
N ALA A 15 -40.27 -24.37 -10.22
CA ALA A 15 -40.34 -24.26 -11.68
C ALA A 15 -39.07 -23.50 -12.19
N ALA A 16 -38.91 -23.29 -13.51
CA ALA A 16 -37.72 -22.64 -14.09
C ALA A 16 -37.97 -21.19 -14.58
N ALA A 17 -36.96 -20.31 -14.39
CA ALA A 17 -36.94 -18.92 -14.86
C ALA A 17 -36.12 -18.76 -16.18
N PRO A 18 -36.35 -17.70 -16.99
CA PRO A 18 -35.93 -17.67 -18.40
C PRO A 18 -34.46 -17.26 -18.64
N LYS A 19 -33.90 -17.67 -19.79
CA LYS A 19 -32.55 -17.30 -20.25
C LYS A 19 -32.51 -15.90 -20.89
N PRO A 20 -31.49 -15.06 -20.60
CA PRO A 20 -31.27 -13.79 -21.30
C PRO A 20 -30.65 -13.98 -22.71
N PRO A 21 -30.81 -12.99 -23.62
CA PRO A 21 -30.47 -13.11 -25.05
C PRO A 21 -28.96 -12.93 -25.36
N PRO A 22 -28.50 -13.33 -26.56
CA PRO A 22 -27.07 -13.38 -26.88
C PRO A 22 -26.48 -12.10 -27.50
N SER A 23 -25.23 -11.85 -27.12
CA SER A 23 -24.19 -11.11 -27.86
C SER A 23 -24.18 -9.58 -27.84
N GLY A 24 -22.96 -9.04 -27.80
CA GLY A 24 -22.65 -7.60 -27.81
C GLY A 24 -21.14 -7.37 -27.78
N THR A 25 -20.46 -7.57 -28.92
CA THR A 25 -18.98 -7.48 -29.03
C THR A 25 -18.42 -6.09 -28.73
N GLY A 26 -19.24 -5.03 -28.80
CA GLY A 26 -18.84 -3.64 -28.49
C GLY A 26 -18.45 -3.41 -27.03
N ALA A 27 -19.16 -4.02 -26.07
CA ALA A 27 -18.89 -3.81 -24.63
C ALA A 27 -17.48 -4.25 -24.22
N LYS A 28 -16.94 -5.30 -24.85
CA LYS A 28 -15.57 -5.79 -24.60
C LYS A 28 -14.51 -4.76 -24.99
N ARG A 29 -14.72 -3.97 -26.04
CA ARG A 29 -13.77 -2.93 -26.50
C ARG A 29 -13.70 -1.77 -25.51
N SER A 30 -14.84 -1.28 -25.03
CA SER A 30 -14.90 -0.22 -24.01
C SER A 30 -14.24 -0.62 -22.70
N LEU A 31 -14.45 -1.87 -22.25
CA LEU A 31 -13.84 -2.36 -21.02
C LEU A 31 -12.32 -2.49 -21.16
N MET A 32 -11.82 -2.95 -22.31
CA MET A 32 -10.38 -2.95 -22.59
C MET A 32 -9.77 -1.56 -22.75
N SER A 33 -10.45 -0.58 -23.36
CA SER A 33 -9.91 0.78 -23.45
C SER A 33 -9.77 1.42 -22.08
N SER A 34 -10.80 1.34 -21.23
CA SER A 34 -10.74 1.84 -19.84
C SER A 34 -9.68 1.13 -19.01
N LEU A 35 -9.49 -0.18 -19.20
CA LEU A 35 -8.39 -0.92 -18.58
C LEU A 35 -7.03 -0.49 -19.10
N MET A 36 -6.86 -0.26 -20.41
CA MET A 36 -5.60 0.21 -20.98
C MET A 36 -5.24 1.62 -20.53
N GLU A 37 -6.22 2.49 -20.32
CA GLU A 37 -6.04 3.86 -19.82
C GLU A 37 -5.64 3.86 -18.34
N ALA A 38 -6.37 3.13 -17.49
CA ALA A 38 -5.97 2.90 -16.10
C ALA A 38 -4.61 2.18 -15.97
N THR A 39 -4.29 1.29 -16.90
CA THR A 39 -2.99 0.61 -16.97
C THR A 39 -1.89 1.52 -17.50
N ALA A 40 -2.19 2.49 -18.37
CA ALA A 40 -1.23 3.47 -18.88
C ALA A 40 -0.72 4.38 -17.76
N LEU A 41 -1.61 4.80 -16.86
CA LEU A 41 -1.21 5.48 -15.62
C LEU A 41 -0.21 4.60 -14.84
N LEU A 42 -0.46 3.29 -14.72
CA LEU A 42 0.40 2.35 -13.99
C LEU A 42 1.75 2.00 -14.67
N ARG A 43 2.17 2.69 -15.74
CA ARG A 43 3.43 2.41 -16.48
C ARG A 43 4.69 3.12 -15.96
N SER A 44 4.82 3.38 -14.66
CA SER A 44 6.10 3.83 -14.11
C SER A 44 7.16 2.71 -14.19
N SER A 45 8.30 3.00 -14.80
CA SER A 45 9.25 2.02 -15.35
C SER A 45 10.43 1.65 -14.44
N SER A 46 11.04 0.49 -14.74
CA SER A 46 12.25 -0.14 -14.16
C SER A 46 12.27 -0.44 -12.64
N PHE A 47 12.47 -1.70 -12.25
CA PHE A 47 12.66 -2.07 -10.83
C PHE A 47 13.75 -3.11 -10.68
N LYS A 48 14.76 -2.78 -9.89
CA LYS A 48 15.15 -3.61 -8.76
C LYS A 48 14.70 -2.92 -7.48
N GLU A 49 14.74 -3.63 -6.36
CA GLU A 49 14.45 -3.08 -5.02
C GLU A 49 15.67 -2.27 -4.56
N ASP A 50 15.94 -1.18 -5.28
CA ASP A 50 17.22 -0.49 -5.25
C ASP A 50 17.40 0.26 -3.94
N SER A 51 18.54 0.05 -3.27
CA SER A 51 18.87 0.76 -2.03
C SER A 51 18.93 2.26 -2.26
N TYR A 52 18.27 3.06 -1.42
CA TYR A 52 18.42 4.52 -1.45
C TYR A 52 19.74 5.00 -0.84
N VAL A 53 20.56 4.09 -0.28
CA VAL A 53 21.89 4.40 0.25
C VAL A 53 22.86 4.50 -0.93
N ALA A 54 23.49 5.66 -1.09
CA ALA A 54 24.36 5.96 -2.24
C ALA A 54 25.51 4.94 -2.41
N SER A 55 26.06 4.39 -1.32
CA SER A 55 27.14 3.40 -1.35
C SER A 55 26.76 2.05 -1.97
N ALA A 56 25.46 1.76 -2.12
CA ALA A 56 24.96 0.53 -2.72
C ALA A 56 24.53 0.71 -4.20
N LEU A 57 24.69 1.91 -4.77
CA LEU A 57 24.29 2.22 -6.14
C LEU A 57 25.36 1.84 -7.18
N PRO A 58 24.96 1.41 -8.39
CA PRO A 58 25.84 1.35 -9.55
C PRO A 58 26.50 2.70 -9.88
N ALA A 59 27.69 2.66 -10.49
CA ALA A 59 28.42 3.87 -10.88
C ALA A 59 27.67 4.76 -11.92
N SER A 60 26.75 4.18 -12.70
CA SER A 60 25.83 4.92 -13.58
C SER A 60 24.87 5.81 -12.78
N ASP A 61 24.37 5.27 -11.68
CA ASP A 61 23.27 5.84 -10.90
C ASP A 61 23.82 6.94 -9.98
N LEU A 62 25.03 6.72 -9.44
CA LEU A 62 25.82 7.76 -8.77
C LEU A 62 26.15 8.94 -9.69
N ARG A 63 26.45 8.70 -10.97
CA ARG A 63 26.66 9.79 -11.95
C ARG A 63 25.36 10.55 -12.20
N ALA A 64 24.25 9.85 -12.45
CA ALA A 64 22.95 10.48 -12.65
C ALA A 64 22.48 11.30 -11.43
N LEU A 65 22.83 10.86 -10.22
CA LEU A 65 22.60 11.58 -8.96
C LEU A 65 23.45 12.86 -8.86
N ALA A 66 24.74 12.78 -9.20
CA ALA A 66 25.62 13.94 -9.24
C ALA A 66 25.18 14.96 -10.32
N ASP A 67 24.81 14.49 -11.51
CA ASP A 67 24.33 15.33 -12.61
C ASP A 67 23.01 16.04 -12.23
N LEU A 68 22.08 15.35 -11.54
CA LEU A 68 20.84 15.97 -11.06
C LEU A 68 21.10 17.03 -9.98
N ARG A 69 22.01 16.76 -9.04
CA ARG A 69 22.48 17.76 -8.05
C ARG A 69 23.06 19.00 -8.73
N ALA A 70 23.91 18.81 -9.74
CA ALA A 70 24.53 19.90 -10.49
C ALA A 70 23.51 20.75 -11.27
N LEU A 71 22.40 20.15 -11.74
CA LEU A 71 21.31 20.94 -12.33
C LEU A 71 20.58 21.77 -11.27
N LEU A 72 20.24 21.17 -10.13
CA LEU A 72 19.52 21.86 -9.05
C LEU A 72 20.33 22.99 -8.42
N SER A 73 21.66 22.87 -8.32
CA SER A 73 22.52 23.95 -7.84
C SER A 73 22.62 25.15 -8.80
N THR A 74 22.15 25.01 -10.06
CA THR A 74 21.98 26.15 -10.99
C THR A 74 20.61 26.82 -10.92
N HIS A 75 19.67 26.28 -10.14
CA HIS A 75 18.35 26.89 -9.96
C HIS A 75 18.46 28.13 -9.05
N PRO A 76 17.88 29.29 -9.44
CA PRO A 76 18.06 30.54 -8.70
C PRO A 76 17.39 30.54 -7.32
N ASP A 77 16.21 29.93 -7.22
CA ASP A 77 15.44 29.87 -5.97
C ASP A 77 15.72 28.57 -5.20
N PRO A 78 15.73 28.60 -3.85
CA PRO A 78 15.79 27.39 -3.03
C PRO A 78 14.57 26.49 -3.23
N ILE A 79 14.81 25.21 -3.50
CA ILE A 79 13.82 24.16 -3.66
C ILE A 79 13.86 23.25 -2.43
N SER A 80 12.69 23.02 -1.84
CA SER A 80 12.46 21.99 -0.83
C SER A 80 11.37 21.04 -1.31
N ILE A 81 11.55 19.74 -1.08
CA ILE A 81 10.56 18.70 -1.39
C ILE A 81 10.39 17.84 -0.14
N TRP A 82 9.14 17.73 0.33
CA TRP A 82 8.78 17.02 1.57
C TRP A 82 9.61 17.47 2.80
N GLY A 83 9.88 18.77 2.92
CA GLY A 83 10.69 19.36 3.99
C GLY A 83 12.21 19.20 3.83
N VAL A 84 12.69 18.54 2.77
CA VAL A 84 14.12 18.34 2.52
C VAL A 84 14.64 19.38 1.51
N PRO A 85 15.59 20.27 1.89
CA PRO A 85 16.18 21.24 0.97
C PRO A 85 17.12 20.54 -0.02
N LEU A 86 16.97 20.83 -1.32
CA LEU A 86 17.71 20.17 -2.40
C LEU A 86 18.84 21.04 -2.99
N ASN A 87 18.67 22.37 -2.96
CA ASN A 87 19.67 23.38 -3.23
C ASN A 87 19.58 24.47 -2.13
N PRO A 88 20.04 24.18 -0.89
CA PRO A 88 19.99 25.17 0.19
C PRO A 88 20.79 26.42 -0.19
N ALA A 89 20.24 27.59 0.14
CA ALA A 89 20.98 28.85 0.00
C ALA A 89 22.29 28.80 0.82
N PRO A 90 23.38 29.43 0.35
CA PRO A 90 24.59 29.57 1.15
C PRO A 90 24.27 30.19 2.51
N PRO A 91 24.87 29.70 3.62
CA PRO A 91 24.55 30.19 4.95
C PRO A 91 24.83 31.70 5.07
N GLN A 92 23.79 32.49 5.24
CA GLN A 92 23.87 33.93 5.45
C GLN A 92 24.27 34.22 6.91
N GLY A 93 25.54 33.98 7.26
CA GLY A 93 26.03 34.22 8.61
C GLY A 93 27.52 33.90 8.83
N GLY A 94 28.33 34.96 8.97
CA GLY A 94 29.71 34.89 9.44
C GLY A 94 30.78 34.79 8.35
N GLU A 95 31.40 35.94 8.03
CA GLU A 95 32.68 35.94 7.32
C GLU A 95 33.72 35.11 8.12
N GLY A 96 34.33 34.11 7.48
CA GLY A 96 35.45 33.34 8.06
C GLY A 96 35.11 31.98 8.66
N ALA A 97 33.82 31.60 8.79
CA ALA A 97 33.48 30.21 9.08
C ALA A 97 33.47 29.41 7.76
N PRO A 98 34.28 28.35 7.60
CA PRO A 98 34.09 27.43 6.47
C PRO A 98 32.71 26.80 6.64
N ALA A 99 31.82 27.01 5.67
CA ALA A 99 30.57 26.27 5.62
C ALA A 99 30.93 24.78 5.71
N PRO A 100 30.36 24.01 6.66
CA PRO A 100 30.67 22.59 6.78
C PRO A 100 30.36 21.98 5.42
N ALA A 101 31.38 21.47 4.73
CA ALA A 101 31.30 21.09 3.33
C ALA A 101 30.13 20.13 3.17
N ALA A 102 29.02 20.63 2.60
CA ALA A 102 27.68 20.20 3.00
C ALA A 102 27.57 18.68 2.87
N ALA A 103 27.68 17.99 4.02
CA ALA A 103 27.82 16.56 4.05
C ALA A 103 26.58 16.00 3.38
N ALA A 104 26.78 15.41 2.20
CA ALA A 104 25.76 15.20 1.18
C ALA A 104 24.49 14.67 1.85
N ASP A 105 23.47 15.53 2.01
CA ASP A 105 22.35 15.21 2.91
C ASP A 105 21.70 13.93 2.38
N GLU A 106 21.83 12.85 3.15
CA GLU A 106 21.39 11.52 2.75
C GLU A 106 19.88 11.55 2.45
N ARG A 107 19.13 12.42 3.13
CA ARG A 107 17.70 12.65 2.87
C ARG A 107 17.49 13.29 1.50
N ALA A 108 18.32 14.26 1.13
CA ALA A 108 18.28 14.85 -0.21
C ALA A 108 18.62 13.79 -1.27
N ASP A 109 19.60 12.92 -1.02
CA ASP A 109 19.88 11.78 -1.91
C ASP A 109 18.68 10.84 -2.04
N VAL A 110 18.01 10.47 -0.94
CA VAL A 110 16.76 9.68 -1.00
C VAL A 110 15.72 10.38 -1.88
N VAL A 111 15.51 11.69 -1.73
CA VAL A 111 14.55 12.45 -2.57
C VAL A 111 14.95 12.41 -4.04
N LEU A 112 16.19 12.77 -4.36
CA LEU A 112 16.68 12.82 -5.75
C LEU A 112 16.61 11.43 -6.42
N LEU A 113 16.94 10.37 -5.68
CA LEU A 113 16.84 8.99 -6.15
C LEU A 113 15.39 8.56 -6.42
N LYS A 114 14.39 9.04 -5.67
CA LYS A 114 12.97 8.78 -5.99
C LYS A 114 12.59 9.39 -7.35
N PHE A 115 12.98 10.63 -7.63
CA PHE A 115 12.72 11.27 -8.94
C PHE A 115 13.49 10.61 -10.08
N LEU A 116 14.77 10.28 -9.88
CA LEU A 116 15.57 9.55 -10.86
C LEU A 116 14.95 8.19 -11.19
N ARG A 117 14.59 7.40 -10.17
CA ARG A 117 13.93 6.10 -10.36
C ARG A 117 12.59 6.23 -11.07
N ALA A 118 11.78 7.24 -10.76
CA ALA A 118 10.52 7.48 -11.45
C ALA A 118 10.66 7.81 -12.95
N ARG A 119 11.89 8.06 -13.44
CA ARG A 119 12.21 8.37 -14.83
C ARG A 119 13.38 7.53 -15.39
N ASP A 120 13.64 6.34 -14.83
CA ASP A 120 14.69 5.41 -15.29
C ASP A 120 16.10 6.04 -15.32
N PHE A 121 16.43 6.86 -14.32
CA PHE A 121 17.68 7.63 -14.23
C PHE A 121 17.93 8.60 -15.41
N ARG A 122 16.91 8.93 -16.22
CA ARG A 122 16.98 10.02 -17.20
C ARG A 122 16.99 11.36 -16.47
N VAL A 123 18.20 11.87 -16.21
CA VAL A 123 18.47 13.07 -15.40
C VAL A 123 17.61 14.27 -15.82
N ARG A 124 17.46 14.54 -17.12
CA ARG A 124 16.66 15.68 -17.62
C ARG A 124 15.15 15.51 -17.37
N ASP A 125 14.64 14.30 -17.52
CA ASP A 125 13.22 13.99 -17.26
C ASP A 125 12.92 14.04 -15.76
N ALA A 126 13.85 13.55 -14.92
CA ALA A 126 13.77 13.63 -13.46
C ALA A 126 13.84 15.08 -12.97
N HIS A 127 14.75 15.89 -13.51
CA HIS A 127 14.84 17.33 -13.23
C HIS A 127 13.55 18.07 -13.60
N ALA A 128 13.02 17.83 -14.81
CA ALA A 128 11.77 18.45 -15.24
C ALA A 128 10.56 18.02 -14.40
N MET A 129 10.52 16.76 -13.94
CA MET A 129 9.50 16.26 -13.01
C MET A 129 9.62 16.94 -11.64
N LEU A 130 10.84 17.05 -11.10
CA LEU A 130 11.12 17.65 -9.80
C LEU A 130 10.72 19.13 -9.77
N LEU A 131 11.07 19.91 -10.80
CA LEU A 131 10.67 21.31 -10.90
C LEU A 131 9.14 21.48 -11.00
N ARG A 132 8.44 20.59 -11.71
CA ARG A 132 6.97 20.59 -11.72
C ARG A 132 6.38 20.27 -10.35
N CYS A 133 6.95 19.31 -9.62
CA CYS A 133 6.54 19.01 -8.25
C CYS A 133 6.79 20.22 -7.32
N ALA A 134 7.96 20.86 -7.39
CA ALA A 134 8.27 22.06 -6.60
C ALA A 134 7.27 23.20 -6.86
N ALA A 135 6.99 23.50 -8.14
CA ALA A 135 6.01 24.50 -8.53
C ALA A 135 4.60 24.16 -8.03
N TRP A 136 4.16 22.90 -8.22
CA TRP A 136 2.86 22.43 -7.73
C TRP A 136 2.75 22.52 -6.21
N ARG A 137 3.81 22.17 -5.45
CA ARG A 137 3.82 22.30 -3.98
C ARG A 137 3.64 23.74 -3.52
N ALA A 138 4.29 24.69 -4.21
CA ALA A 138 4.17 26.11 -3.91
C ALA A 138 2.76 26.65 -4.24
N GLU A 139 2.22 26.31 -5.41
CA GLU A 139 0.88 26.72 -5.86
C GLU A 139 -0.24 26.13 -4.99
N PHE A 140 -0.19 24.82 -4.73
CA PHE A 140 -1.15 24.09 -3.89
C PHE A 140 -0.95 24.34 -2.39
N ARG A 141 0.11 25.06 -1.99
CA ARG A 141 0.53 25.25 -0.59
C ARG A 141 0.67 23.92 0.16
N ALA A 142 1.23 22.90 -0.50
CA ALA A 142 1.23 21.50 -0.04
C ALA A 142 1.92 21.25 1.31
N ASP A 143 2.74 22.19 1.79
CA ASP A 143 3.37 22.17 3.11
C ASP A 143 2.48 22.76 4.22
N ALA A 144 1.49 23.59 3.89
CA ALA A 144 0.52 24.18 4.83
C ALA A 144 -0.79 23.36 4.98
N VAL A 145 -1.00 22.35 4.14
CA VAL A 145 -2.19 21.48 4.14
C VAL A 145 -2.42 20.77 5.49
N LEU A 146 -1.38 20.61 6.31
CA LEU A 146 -1.49 20.03 7.65
C LEU A 146 -2.06 21.00 8.70
N ASP A 147 -1.97 22.32 8.45
CA ASP A 147 -2.49 23.38 9.32
C ASP A 147 -3.93 23.80 8.96
N GLU A 148 -4.43 23.36 7.79
CA GLU A 148 -5.78 23.63 7.32
C GLU A 148 -6.81 22.69 7.98
N ASP A 149 -7.97 23.22 8.39
CA ASP A 149 -9.10 22.37 8.76
C ASP A 149 -9.70 21.77 7.48
N LEU A 150 -9.21 20.58 7.13
CA LEU A 150 -9.65 19.80 5.97
C LEU A 150 -11.08 19.26 6.11
N GLY A 151 -11.82 19.63 7.16
CA GLY A 151 -13.20 19.19 7.36
C GLY A 151 -13.30 17.70 7.66
N PHE A 152 -12.32 17.10 8.33
CA PHE A 152 -12.28 15.66 8.60
C PHE A 152 -13.55 15.11 9.27
N LYS A 153 -14.30 15.96 9.98
CA LYS A 153 -15.61 15.63 10.57
C LYS A 153 -16.70 15.37 9.51
N ASP A 154 -16.67 16.11 8.40
CA ASP A 154 -17.59 15.93 7.26
C ASP A 154 -17.14 14.81 6.31
N LEU A 155 -15.89 14.34 6.45
CA LEU A 155 -15.29 13.28 5.64
C LEU A 155 -15.24 11.92 6.36
N GLU A 156 -15.85 11.79 7.55
CA GLU A 156 -15.93 10.51 8.26
C GLU A 156 -16.65 9.45 7.40
N GLY A 157 -16.02 8.30 7.19
CA GLY A 157 -16.49 7.28 6.24
C GLY A 157 -16.21 7.58 4.76
N VAL A 158 -15.44 8.62 4.44
CA VAL A 158 -14.98 8.95 3.07
C VAL A 158 -13.44 8.90 2.95
N VAL A 159 -12.71 9.19 4.03
CA VAL A 159 -11.23 9.22 4.04
C VAL A 159 -10.60 7.82 4.13
N ALA A 160 -9.38 7.72 3.62
CA ALA A 160 -8.46 6.62 3.83
C ALA A 160 -7.88 6.64 5.27
N TYR A 161 -8.05 5.56 6.03
CA TYR A 161 -7.59 5.52 7.43
C TYR A 161 -6.22 4.85 7.56
N MET A 162 -5.24 5.55 8.12
CA MET A 162 -3.93 4.99 8.45
C MET A 162 -4.04 4.06 9.66
N HIS A 163 -3.83 2.77 9.44
CA HIS A 163 -3.97 1.69 10.42
C HIS A 163 -2.61 1.06 10.74
N GLY A 164 -1.85 1.71 11.62
CA GLY A 164 -0.58 1.20 12.11
C GLY A 164 0.51 1.09 11.02
N TRP A 165 1.41 0.12 11.22
CA TRP A 165 2.67 0.00 10.49
C TRP A 165 2.89 -1.43 10.01
N ASP A 166 3.57 -1.59 8.88
CA ASP A 166 4.07 -2.88 8.41
C ASP A 166 5.34 -3.30 9.20
N ARG A 167 5.86 -4.50 8.91
CA ARG A 167 7.06 -5.08 9.54
C ARG A 167 8.36 -4.35 9.18
N GLU A 168 8.34 -3.53 8.13
CA GLU A 168 9.48 -2.73 7.64
C GLU A 168 9.41 -1.28 8.18
N GLY A 169 8.32 -0.90 8.87
CA GLY A 169 8.11 0.44 9.42
C GLY A 169 7.45 1.42 8.43
N HIS A 170 6.77 0.93 7.40
CA HIS A 170 5.93 1.77 6.54
C HIS A 170 4.52 1.94 7.13
N PRO A 171 3.91 3.13 7.04
CA PRO A 171 2.52 3.33 7.47
C PRO A 171 1.56 2.58 6.54
N VAL A 172 0.63 1.82 7.12
CA VAL A 172 -0.40 1.09 6.37
C VAL A 172 -1.64 1.95 6.25
N THR A 173 -2.20 2.07 5.05
CA THR A 173 -3.43 2.85 4.81
C THR A 173 -4.53 1.93 4.28
N ASP A 174 -5.65 1.87 5.00
CA ASP A 174 -6.86 1.16 4.55
C ASP A 174 -7.75 2.10 3.72
N LEU A 175 -8.24 1.58 2.59
CA LEU A 175 -9.10 2.28 1.63
C LEU A 175 -10.53 1.71 1.59
N LYS A 176 -10.87 0.74 2.45
CA LYS A 176 -12.15 0.01 2.45
C LYS A 176 -13.37 0.93 2.42
N ASP A 177 -13.36 1.99 3.22
CA ASP A 177 -14.55 2.82 3.44
C ASP A 177 -14.73 3.90 2.36
N MET A 178 -13.75 4.12 1.49
CA MET A 178 -13.82 5.13 0.42
C MET A 178 -14.95 4.80 -0.60
N PRO A 179 -15.96 5.67 -0.78
CA PRO A 179 -17.12 5.38 -1.62
C PRO A 179 -16.74 5.11 -3.07
N LYS A 180 -17.16 3.97 -3.65
CA LYS A 180 -16.75 3.53 -5.01
C LYS A 180 -16.92 4.56 -6.14
N ARG A 181 -17.88 5.50 -6.00
CA ARG A 181 -18.11 6.59 -6.95
C ARG A 181 -17.02 7.66 -6.84
N GLU A 182 -16.74 8.09 -5.61
CA GLU A 182 -15.70 9.08 -5.30
C GLU A 182 -14.31 8.48 -5.49
N LEU A 183 -14.09 7.23 -5.09
CA LEU A 183 -12.87 6.47 -5.43
C LEU A 183 -12.60 6.49 -6.94
N ARG A 184 -13.61 6.41 -7.83
CA ARG A 184 -13.38 6.52 -9.28
C ARG A 184 -13.02 7.94 -9.74
N ALA A 185 -13.76 8.95 -9.28
CA ALA A 185 -13.52 10.34 -9.66
C ALA A 185 -12.16 10.84 -9.12
N ALA A 186 -11.94 10.63 -7.83
CA ALA A 186 -10.70 10.95 -7.13
C ALA A 186 -9.54 10.07 -7.60
N SER A 187 -9.72 8.77 -7.91
CA SER A 187 -8.58 7.92 -8.33
C SER A 187 -7.84 8.45 -9.54
N ASN A 188 -8.47 9.12 -10.51
CA ASN A 188 -7.71 9.68 -11.63
C ASN A 188 -6.85 10.87 -11.17
N GLN A 189 -7.44 11.80 -10.41
CA GLN A 189 -6.77 13.00 -9.89
C GLN A 189 -5.67 12.66 -8.86
N ILE A 190 -6.01 11.80 -7.89
CA ILE A 190 -5.08 11.23 -6.89
C ILE A 190 -3.97 10.47 -7.61
N LEU A 191 -4.26 9.61 -8.59
CA LEU A 191 -3.21 8.83 -9.24
C LEU A 191 -2.26 9.73 -10.04
N SER A 192 -2.75 10.76 -10.76
CA SER A 192 -1.87 11.75 -11.40
C SER A 192 -1.04 12.54 -10.39
N LEU A 193 -1.66 13.02 -9.30
CA LEU A 193 -1.00 13.81 -8.25
C LEU A 193 0.10 12.98 -7.56
N PHE A 194 -0.18 11.72 -7.21
CA PHE A 194 0.81 10.84 -6.61
C PHE A 194 1.93 10.46 -7.59
N GLN A 195 1.63 10.31 -8.88
CA GLN A 195 2.63 9.95 -9.88
C GLN A 195 3.63 11.06 -10.20
N ASP A 196 3.17 12.31 -10.28
CA ASP A 196 4.04 13.44 -10.58
C ASP A 196 4.69 14.05 -9.32
N ASN A 197 3.99 14.05 -8.18
CA ASN A 197 4.44 14.76 -6.98
C ASN A 197 4.93 13.85 -5.83
N TYR A 198 4.61 12.55 -5.85
CA TYR A 198 5.00 11.57 -4.82
C TYR A 198 5.63 10.28 -5.41
N PRO A 199 6.65 10.40 -6.28
CA PRO A 199 7.34 9.25 -6.87
C PRO A 199 7.89 8.28 -5.82
N GLU A 200 7.77 6.98 -6.10
CA GLU A 200 8.32 5.90 -5.27
C GLU A 200 7.99 5.99 -3.78
N MET A 201 6.80 6.51 -3.42
CA MET A 201 6.29 6.52 -2.04
C MET A 201 5.50 5.27 -1.67
N VAL A 202 4.83 4.63 -2.62
CA VAL A 202 4.10 3.38 -2.34
C VAL A 202 5.08 2.20 -2.38
N ALA A 203 5.29 1.55 -1.24
CA ALA A 203 6.06 0.31 -1.11
C ALA A 203 5.27 -0.89 -1.68
N ARG A 204 4.03 -1.09 -1.24
CA ARG A 204 3.19 -2.25 -1.61
C ARG A 204 1.71 -1.88 -1.67
N LYS A 205 0.95 -2.56 -2.54
CA LYS A 205 -0.51 -2.46 -2.68
C LYS A 205 -1.10 -3.85 -2.52
N VAL A 206 -1.79 -4.09 -1.40
CA VAL A 206 -2.44 -5.37 -1.11
C VAL A 206 -3.91 -5.27 -1.51
N PHE A 207 -4.33 -6.05 -2.50
CA PHE A 207 -5.73 -6.19 -2.89
C PHE A 207 -6.30 -7.39 -2.12
N ILE A 208 -7.26 -7.15 -1.24
CA ILE A 208 -7.90 -8.16 -0.38
C ILE A 208 -9.29 -8.57 -0.90
N ASN A 209 -9.77 -9.74 -0.47
CA ASN A 209 -11.07 -10.32 -0.89
C ASN A 209 -11.26 -10.34 -2.42
N VAL A 210 -10.17 -10.62 -3.14
CA VAL A 210 -10.13 -10.52 -4.60
C VAL A 210 -10.83 -11.73 -5.24
N PRO A 211 -11.90 -11.52 -6.03
CA PRO A 211 -12.60 -12.63 -6.69
C PRO A 211 -11.71 -13.39 -7.67
N TRP A 212 -11.96 -14.69 -7.83
CA TRP A 212 -11.15 -15.59 -8.68
C TRP A 212 -10.92 -15.06 -10.11
N TYR A 213 -11.93 -14.40 -10.70
CA TYR A 213 -11.86 -13.87 -12.06
C TYR A 213 -10.88 -12.70 -12.20
N PHE A 214 -10.52 -12.01 -11.10
CA PHE A 214 -9.51 -10.97 -11.14
C PHE A 214 -8.12 -11.54 -11.42
N SER A 215 -7.82 -12.79 -11.05
CA SER A 215 -6.56 -13.42 -11.49
C SER A 215 -6.49 -13.58 -13.02
N VAL A 216 -7.63 -13.87 -13.67
CA VAL A 216 -7.74 -13.93 -15.13
C VAL A 216 -7.58 -12.52 -15.73
N LEU A 217 -8.26 -11.52 -15.17
CA LEU A 217 -8.16 -10.13 -15.60
C LEU A 217 -6.73 -9.59 -15.45
N PHE A 218 -6.09 -9.82 -14.29
CA PHE A 218 -4.72 -9.42 -14.01
C PHE A 218 -3.75 -10.06 -14.99
N SER A 219 -3.92 -11.35 -15.31
CA SER A 219 -3.13 -12.03 -16.34
C SER A 219 -3.26 -11.38 -17.73
N MET A 220 -4.46 -10.90 -18.10
CA MET A 220 -4.68 -10.19 -19.38
C MET A 220 -4.06 -8.80 -19.42
N ILE A 221 -4.02 -8.07 -18.30
CA ILE A 221 -3.45 -6.70 -18.25
C ILE A 221 -1.96 -6.68 -17.88
N SER A 222 -1.43 -7.75 -17.28
CA SER A 222 -0.03 -7.80 -16.83
C SER A 222 1.02 -7.56 -17.92
N PRO A 223 0.82 -7.89 -19.22
CA PRO A 223 1.78 -7.52 -20.26
C PRO A 223 1.91 -6.00 -20.47
N PHE A 224 0.93 -5.22 -20.02
CA PHE A 224 0.92 -3.75 -20.12
C PHE A 224 1.34 -3.05 -18.81
N LEU A 225 1.49 -3.81 -17.71
CA LEU A 225 2.03 -3.34 -16.44
C LEU A 225 3.55 -3.52 -16.43
N THR A 226 4.28 -2.55 -15.88
CA THR A 226 5.72 -2.66 -15.67
C THR A 226 6.03 -3.63 -14.52
N GLU A 227 7.21 -4.25 -14.54
CA GLU A 227 7.65 -5.12 -13.44
C GLU A 227 7.66 -4.39 -12.08
N ARG A 228 7.97 -3.08 -12.07
CA ARG A 228 7.85 -2.22 -10.87
C ARG A 228 6.42 -2.20 -10.31
N THR A 229 5.41 -2.06 -11.17
CA THR A 229 4.03 -2.07 -10.69
C THR A 229 3.62 -3.48 -10.24
N LYS A 230 4.05 -4.53 -10.94
CA LYS A 230 3.77 -5.92 -10.55
C LYS A 230 4.39 -6.31 -9.21
N SER A 231 5.66 -5.98 -8.95
CA SER A 231 6.36 -6.35 -7.70
C SER A 231 5.71 -5.72 -6.46
N LYS A 232 5.09 -4.55 -6.63
CA LYS A 232 4.32 -3.86 -5.59
C LYS A 232 2.91 -4.42 -5.39
N PHE A 233 2.38 -5.24 -6.30
CA PHE A 233 1.00 -5.74 -6.22
C PHE A 233 0.96 -7.10 -5.52
N VAL A 234 0.23 -7.18 -4.41
CA VAL A 234 -0.08 -8.44 -3.72
C VAL A 234 -1.59 -8.69 -3.83
N ILE A 235 -1.97 -9.90 -4.23
CA ILE A 235 -3.37 -10.28 -4.45
C ILE A 235 -3.75 -11.36 -3.43
N ALA A 236 -4.57 -11.00 -2.45
CA ALA A 236 -5.16 -11.92 -1.49
C ALA A 236 -6.58 -12.29 -1.92
N ARG A 237 -6.79 -13.59 -2.18
CA ARG A 237 -8.12 -14.15 -2.41
C ARG A 237 -8.90 -14.23 -1.10
N GLU A 238 -10.21 -14.30 -1.20
CA GLU A 238 -11.09 -14.68 -0.09
C GLU A 238 -10.58 -15.99 0.57
N GLY A 239 -10.64 -16.06 1.91
CA GLY A 239 -10.03 -17.14 2.71
C GLY A 239 -8.56 -16.92 3.08
N ASN A 240 -7.74 -16.31 2.21
CA ASN A 240 -6.29 -16.17 2.42
C ASN A 240 -5.85 -14.75 2.83
N VAL A 241 -6.78 -13.86 3.19
CA VAL A 241 -6.50 -12.45 3.50
C VAL A 241 -5.57 -12.32 4.72
N ALA A 242 -5.93 -12.91 5.86
CA ALA A 242 -5.13 -12.83 7.09
C ALA A 242 -3.68 -13.32 6.87
N GLU A 243 -3.51 -14.53 6.33
CA GLU A 243 -2.21 -15.12 6.00
C GLU A 243 -1.38 -14.24 5.04
N THR A 244 -2.05 -13.58 4.09
CA THR A 244 -1.36 -12.69 3.14
C THR A 244 -0.94 -11.38 3.81
N LEU A 245 -1.77 -10.81 4.70
CA LEU A 245 -1.43 -9.60 5.45
C LEU A 245 -0.32 -9.88 6.47
N PHE A 246 -0.35 -11.02 7.17
CA PHE A 246 0.62 -11.36 8.22
C PHE A 246 2.07 -11.47 7.74
N LYS A 247 2.28 -11.71 6.43
CA LYS A 247 3.60 -11.68 5.76
C LYS A 247 4.23 -10.29 5.76
N PHE A 248 3.41 -9.23 5.83
CA PHE A 248 3.87 -7.84 5.77
C PHE A 248 3.55 -7.05 7.03
N ILE A 249 2.47 -7.35 7.73
CA ILE A 249 1.95 -6.60 8.90
C ILE A 249 1.91 -7.56 10.09
N ARG A 250 2.16 -7.05 11.30
CA ARG A 250 2.04 -7.86 12.53
C ARG A 250 0.55 -8.11 12.87
N PRO A 251 0.11 -9.31 13.30
CA PRO A 251 -1.31 -9.62 13.52
C PRO A 251 -2.07 -8.61 14.41
N GLU A 252 -1.41 -8.07 15.44
CA GLU A 252 -1.88 -7.05 16.37
C GLU A 252 -2.05 -5.64 15.77
N LEU A 253 -1.57 -5.42 14.54
CA LEU A 253 -1.79 -4.21 13.75
C LEU A 253 -2.78 -4.43 12.58
N VAL A 254 -3.19 -5.68 12.33
CA VAL A 254 -4.21 -6.01 11.33
C VAL A 254 -5.60 -5.95 11.98
N PRO A 255 -6.56 -5.18 11.43
CA PRO A 255 -7.93 -5.16 11.91
C PRO A 255 -8.60 -6.55 11.97
N VAL A 256 -9.41 -6.81 13.00
CA VAL A 256 -10.17 -8.06 13.17
C VAL A 256 -11.04 -8.44 11.97
N GLN A 257 -11.56 -7.44 11.23
CA GLN A 257 -12.35 -7.65 10.00
C GLN A 257 -11.55 -8.31 8.84
N TYR A 258 -10.22 -8.34 8.94
CA TYR A 258 -9.32 -9.01 8.00
C TYR A 258 -8.65 -10.26 8.61
N GLY A 259 -9.13 -10.69 9.78
CA GLY A 259 -8.62 -11.85 10.53
C GLY A 259 -7.42 -11.56 11.43
N GLY A 260 -7.06 -10.30 11.65
CA GLY A 260 -6.06 -9.89 12.64
C GLY A 260 -6.61 -9.77 14.06
N LEU A 261 -5.84 -9.13 14.94
CA LEU A 261 -6.16 -8.96 16.36
C LEU A 261 -6.52 -7.52 16.75
N SER A 262 -6.28 -6.53 15.87
CA SER A 262 -6.50 -5.11 16.17
C SER A 262 -7.98 -4.71 16.12
N ARG A 263 -8.44 -3.99 17.15
CA ARG A 263 -9.77 -3.40 17.28
C ARG A 263 -9.71 -1.88 17.22
N ALA A 264 -10.85 -1.25 16.95
CA ALA A 264 -10.99 0.20 17.00
C ALA A 264 -10.62 0.73 18.40
N GLY A 265 -9.77 1.75 18.46
CA GLY A 265 -9.24 2.33 19.70
C GLY A 265 -7.98 1.65 20.27
N ASP A 266 -7.57 0.46 19.81
CA ASP A 266 -6.40 -0.23 20.39
C ASP A 266 -5.11 0.60 20.25
N LEU A 267 -4.95 1.32 19.14
CA LEU A 267 -3.78 2.18 18.87
C LEU A 267 -3.79 3.51 19.66
N GLU A 268 -4.94 3.95 20.16
CA GLU A 268 -5.06 5.17 20.99
C GLU A 268 -4.54 4.92 22.41
N ASN A 269 -4.61 3.66 22.87
CA ASN A 269 -4.15 3.22 24.19
C ASN A 269 -2.63 2.97 24.26
N GLY A 270 -1.89 3.32 23.20
CA GLY A 270 -0.45 3.11 23.07
C GLY A 270 -0.08 1.96 22.11
N PRO A 271 1.22 1.61 22.00
CA PRO A 271 1.65 0.54 21.10
C PRO A 271 1.12 -0.82 21.56
N PRO A 272 0.55 -1.65 20.67
CA PRO A 272 0.00 -2.95 21.05
C PRO A 272 1.10 -3.90 21.51
N LYS A 273 0.77 -4.75 22.50
CA LYS A 273 1.66 -5.82 22.95
C LYS A 273 1.93 -6.80 21.80
N PRO A 274 3.18 -7.27 21.62
CA PRO A 274 3.51 -8.25 20.58
C PRO A 274 2.67 -9.52 20.67
N ALA A 275 2.17 -10.01 19.54
CA ALA A 275 1.56 -11.34 19.47
C ALA A 275 2.66 -12.42 19.41
N SER A 276 2.49 -13.49 20.19
CA SER A 276 3.36 -14.68 20.15
C SER A 276 2.82 -15.71 19.16
N GLU A 277 3.67 -16.20 18.26
CA GLU A 277 3.33 -17.24 17.28
C GLU A 277 4.03 -18.56 17.64
N PHE A 278 3.28 -19.67 17.61
CA PHE A 278 3.78 -21.01 17.93
C PHE A 278 3.34 -22.01 16.86
N THR A 279 4.31 -22.68 16.23
CA THR A 279 4.04 -23.78 15.30
C THR A 279 3.98 -25.10 16.06
N ILE A 280 2.78 -25.69 16.14
CA ILE A 280 2.54 -26.98 16.80
C ILE A 280 2.47 -28.09 15.74
N LYS A 281 3.28 -29.15 15.84
CA LYS A 281 3.20 -30.30 14.93
C LYS A 281 2.04 -31.22 15.30
N GLY A 282 1.53 -31.97 14.33
CA GLY A 282 0.47 -32.96 14.58
C GLY A 282 0.90 -33.98 15.65
N GLY A 283 0.13 -34.06 16.75
CA GLY A 283 0.41 -34.92 17.90
C GLY A 283 1.28 -34.30 19.00
N GLU A 284 1.78 -33.08 18.82
CA GLU A 284 2.57 -32.35 19.81
C GLU A 284 1.67 -31.65 20.84
N LYS A 285 2.04 -31.71 22.12
CA LYS A 285 1.37 -30.96 23.20
C LYS A 285 2.24 -29.77 23.58
N VAL A 286 1.70 -28.56 23.41
CA VAL A 286 2.34 -27.32 23.85
C VAL A 286 1.57 -26.77 25.05
N PHE A 287 2.30 -26.51 26.14
CA PHE A 287 1.78 -25.79 27.29
C PHE A 287 2.09 -24.31 27.08
N LEU A 288 1.04 -23.49 27.00
CA LEU A 288 1.17 -22.04 26.93
C LEU A 288 1.06 -21.47 28.34
N GLU A 289 2.19 -21.05 28.90
CA GLU A 289 2.21 -20.32 30.17
C GLU A 289 1.82 -18.86 29.90
N ILE A 290 0.76 -18.39 30.57
CA ILE A 290 0.23 -17.03 30.42
C ILE A 290 0.57 -16.28 31.71
N ASP A 291 1.72 -15.61 31.71
CA ASP A 291 2.13 -14.76 32.82
C ASP A 291 1.16 -13.58 33.02
N GLY A 292 0.81 -13.30 34.27
CA GLY A 292 0.08 -12.09 34.65
C GLY A 292 -1.45 -12.19 34.75
N ILE A 293 -2.03 -13.39 34.88
CA ILE A 293 -3.45 -13.55 35.23
C ILE A 293 -3.65 -13.24 36.72
N GLU A 294 -3.95 -11.98 37.05
CA GLU A 294 -4.45 -11.65 38.40
C GLU A 294 -5.81 -12.32 38.66
N VAL A 295 -6.07 -12.70 39.91
CA VAL A 295 -7.15 -13.61 40.38
C VAL A 295 -8.59 -13.12 40.11
N LEU A 296 -8.77 -11.97 39.45
CA LEU A 296 -10.04 -11.36 39.08
C LEU A 296 -10.25 -11.21 37.55
N HIS A 297 -9.26 -11.53 36.72
CA HIS A 297 -9.37 -11.43 35.27
C HIS A 297 -9.97 -12.71 34.66
N PHE A 298 -11.12 -12.57 34.00
CA PHE A 298 -11.70 -13.64 33.17
C PHE A 298 -10.86 -13.86 31.91
N LEU A 299 -10.31 -15.07 31.73
CA LEU A 299 -9.63 -15.46 30.51
C LEU A 299 -10.65 -15.78 29.41
N LEU A 300 -10.87 -14.86 28.46
CA LEU A 300 -11.67 -15.13 27.27
C LEU A 300 -10.79 -15.75 26.17
N LEU A 301 -10.77 -17.09 26.12
CA LEU A 301 -10.05 -17.83 25.08
C LEU A 301 -10.93 -17.98 23.83
N ILE A 302 -10.63 -17.21 22.78
CA ILE A 302 -11.22 -17.40 21.44
C ILE A 302 -10.23 -18.20 20.59
N ILE A 303 -10.55 -19.48 20.34
CA ILE A 303 -9.75 -20.31 19.42
C ILE A 303 -10.43 -20.34 18.05
N ILE A 304 -9.76 -19.81 17.04
CA ILE A 304 -10.21 -19.87 15.64
C ILE A 304 -9.33 -20.89 14.93
N PHE A 305 -9.90 -22.04 14.56
CA PHE A 305 -9.24 -23.02 13.69
C PHE A 305 -9.62 -22.75 12.24
N PRO A 306 -8.70 -22.33 11.35
CA PRO A 306 -9.07 -22.00 9.98
C PRO A 306 -9.53 -23.21 9.15
N HIS A 307 -9.00 -24.41 9.41
CA HIS A 307 -9.15 -25.57 8.49
C HIS A 307 -9.15 -26.98 9.13
N TRP A 308 -9.29 -27.13 10.46
CA TRP A 308 -9.27 -28.46 11.12
C TRP A 308 -10.24 -28.54 12.31
N GLU A 309 -10.95 -29.66 12.45
CA GLU A 309 -11.66 -30.02 13.69
C GLU A 309 -10.70 -30.70 14.68
N LEU A 310 -10.54 -30.14 15.87
CA LEU A 310 -9.97 -30.89 17.01
C LEU A 310 -11.08 -31.64 17.76
N ARG A 311 -10.79 -32.89 18.10
CA ARG A 311 -11.51 -33.58 19.18
C ARG A 311 -10.84 -33.24 20.51
N PHE A 312 -11.64 -32.81 21.47
CA PHE A 312 -11.26 -32.65 22.87
C PHE A 312 -11.10 -34.02 23.56
#